data_AF-Q0UAX3-F1
#
_entry.id   AF-Q0UAX3-F1
#
_cell.length_a   1.000
_cell.length_b   1.000
_cell.length_c   1.000
_cell.angle_alpha   90.00
_cell.angle_beta   90.00
_cell.angle_gamma   90.00
#
_symmetry.space_group_name_H-M   'P 1'
#
loop_
_entity.id
_entity.type
_entity.pdbx_description
1 polymer ?
#
loop_
_entity_poly.entity_id
_entity_poly.type
_entity_poly.pdbx_seq_one_letter_code
_entity_poly.pdbx_strand_id
1 'polypeptide(L)'
;MQLNILAPLEALSRTKNQFALFFVAFFVAKLLHLGSHFGSLPIVLYLLYTPTFFLPDVLLLVGSKVLVYRHNGGQSSAFRKFFGAILALSTAACSASQISFFIETGGEIQWMAASRVLGGTGGMGLLLSGLPAMIVAFMVLYAVALLISPIFYDAVDHVLGHLRWSFKQSFLVLTRRQRDTENYELLISIQDNQSQSSEDDEQSEEKPTSSKRRPSMLNALATAITTIGLSILVMVLQTVRPTSPPYAHMSGSLPVTIIEAALFQPINSEFCLPHPVEDVLFPFERFTKFFEIPESLDWMPNGPNCLRDNRPESPVWMEHPGQNDRNDHHRPRVPPHGGPGPRIVR
;
A
#
# COMPACT_ATOMS: atom_id res chain seq x y z
N MET A 1 2.37 45.18 11.04
CA MET A 1 2.34 44.03 10.11
C MET A 1 0.92 43.48 10.10
N GLN A 2 0.21 43.54 8.98
CA GLN A 2 -1.10 42.90 8.84
C GLN A 2 -0.88 41.40 8.58
N LEU A 3 -1.23 40.56 9.55
CA LEU A 3 -1.18 39.11 9.39
C LEU A 3 -2.37 38.69 8.51
N ASN A 4 -2.10 38.28 7.27
CA ASN A 4 -3.11 37.67 6.41
C ASN A 4 -3.43 36.27 6.93
N ILE A 5 -4.50 36.14 7.71
CA ILE A 5 -5.00 34.86 8.24
C ILE A 5 -5.32 33.86 7.10
N LEU A 6 -5.61 34.37 5.90
CA LEU A 6 -5.89 33.55 4.71
C LEU A 6 -4.62 33.05 3.99
N ALA A 7 -3.43 33.56 4.31
CA ALA A 7 -2.18 33.15 3.67
C ALA A 7 -1.90 31.62 3.72
N PRO A 8 -2.09 30.91 4.84
CA PRO A 8 -1.90 29.44 4.87
C PRO A 8 -2.92 28.70 4.00
N LEU A 9 -4.18 29.15 3.97
CA LEU A 9 -5.20 28.55 3.11
C LEU A 9 -4.87 28.77 1.63
N GLU A 10 -4.41 29.95 1.26
CA GLU A 10 -3.95 30.24 -0.09
C GLU A 10 -2.71 29.40 -0.46
N ALA A 11 -1.78 29.24 0.49
CA ALA A 11 -0.62 28.38 0.31
C ALA A 11 -1.05 26.93 0.05
N LEU A 12 -2.03 26.40 0.80
CA LEU A 12 -2.55 25.05 0.59
C LEU A 12 -3.25 24.87 -0.77
N SER A 13 -3.80 25.94 -1.35
CA SER A 13 -4.41 25.90 -2.69
C SER A 13 -3.38 25.70 -3.82
N ARG A 14 -2.09 25.97 -3.56
CA ARG A 14 -1.03 25.82 -4.56
C ARG A 14 -0.67 24.35 -4.76
N THR A 15 -0.74 23.89 -6.00
CA THR A 15 -0.45 22.50 -6.39
C THR A 15 0.92 22.00 -5.91
N LYS A 16 1.94 22.87 -5.89
CA LYS A 16 3.28 22.50 -5.37
C LYS A 16 3.22 22.11 -3.89
N ASN A 17 2.49 22.90 -3.09
CA ASN A 17 2.34 22.67 -1.66
C ASN A 17 1.48 21.43 -1.37
N GLN A 18 0.41 21.20 -2.15
CA GLN A 18 -0.40 19.99 -2.03
C GLN A 18 0.41 18.73 -2.32
N PHE A 19 1.22 18.74 -3.37
CA PHE A 19 2.09 17.63 -3.73
C PHE A 19 3.16 17.35 -2.66
N ALA A 20 3.79 18.41 -2.14
CA ALA A 20 4.76 18.30 -1.06
C ALA A 20 4.12 17.76 0.23
N LEU A 21 2.92 18.24 0.59
CA LEU A 21 2.18 17.76 1.75
C LEU A 21 1.82 16.29 1.62
N PHE A 22 1.31 15.89 0.45
CA PHE A 22 1.01 14.50 0.15
C PHE A 22 2.25 13.62 0.31
N PHE A 23 3.39 14.00 -0.30
CA PHE A 23 4.66 13.30 -0.17
C PHE A 23 5.13 13.17 1.27
N VAL A 24 5.25 14.30 1.98
CA VAL A 24 5.72 14.33 3.37
C VAL A 24 4.83 13.45 4.25
N ALA A 25 3.51 13.53 4.09
CA ALA A 25 2.57 12.75 4.89
C ALA A 25 2.71 11.23 4.69
N PHE A 26 2.66 10.73 3.44
CA PHE A 26 2.78 9.28 3.23
C PHE A 26 4.20 8.79 3.51
N PHE A 27 5.23 9.59 3.23
CA PHE A 27 6.61 9.20 3.46
C PHE A 27 6.94 9.10 4.95
N VAL A 28 6.51 10.08 5.76
CA VAL A 28 6.69 10.01 7.22
C VAL A 28 5.90 8.84 7.80
N ALA A 29 4.68 8.59 7.33
CA ALA A 29 3.90 7.42 7.74
C ALA A 29 4.63 6.10 7.40
N LYS A 30 5.24 6.03 6.21
CA LYS A 30 6.05 4.88 5.77
C LYS A 30 7.28 4.68 6.64
N LEU A 31 8.00 5.75 7.00
CA LEU A 31 9.15 5.67 7.88
C LEU A 31 8.76 5.19 9.28
N LEU A 32 7.65 5.69 9.81
CA LEU A 32 7.12 5.26 11.10
C LEU A 32 6.73 3.78 11.07
N HIS A 33 5.97 3.38 10.05
CA HIS A 33 5.55 1.99 9.84
C HIS A 33 6.75 1.03 9.71
N LEU A 34 7.74 1.37 8.88
CA LEU A 34 8.94 0.55 8.75
C LEU A 34 9.76 0.53 10.04
N GLY A 35 9.83 1.67 10.75
CA GLY A 35 10.52 1.80 12.02
C GLY A 35 9.89 0.96 13.14
N SER A 36 8.56 0.89 13.23
CA SER A 36 7.87 0.07 14.22
C SER A 36 8.11 -1.43 14.02
N HIS A 37 8.42 -1.85 12.80
CA HIS A 37 8.72 -3.26 12.45
C HIS A 37 10.21 -3.54 12.27
N PHE A 38 11.10 -2.61 12.62
CA PHE A 38 12.55 -2.81 12.47
C PHE A 38 13.07 -4.02 13.28
N GLY A 39 12.44 -4.31 14.42
CA GLY A 39 12.78 -5.47 15.27
C GLY A 39 12.22 -6.80 14.77
N SER A 40 11.28 -6.79 13.82
CA SER A 40 10.58 -7.99 13.36
C SER A 40 11.35 -8.79 12.30
N LEU A 41 12.43 -8.21 11.75
CA LEU A 41 13.23 -8.83 10.68
C LEU A 41 14.74 -8.75 10.99
N PRO A 42 15.53 -9.76 10.56
CA PRO A 42 16.99 -9.64 10.55
C PRO A 42 17.43 -8.43 9.72
N ILE A 43 18.38 -7.65 10.24
CA ILE A 43 18.81 -6.38 9.63
C ILE A 43 19.25 -6.52 8.17
N VAL A 44 19.86 -7.67 7.82
CA VAL A 44 20.31 -7.96 6.45
C VAL A 44 19.12 -8.10 5.49
N LEU A 45 18.06 -8.80 5.91
CA LEU A 45 16.84 -8.98 5.09
C LEU A 45 16.06 -7.66 5.00
N TYR A 46 15.99 -6.92 6.12
CA TYR A 46 15.39 -5.60 6.14
C TYR A 46 16.06 -4.67 5.12
N LEU A 47 17.41 -4.58 5.12
CA LEU A 47 18.16 -3.76 4.18
C LEU A 47 18.04 -4.26 2.73
N LEU A 48 18.10 -5.57 2.51
CA LEU A 48 17.99 -6.18 1.18
C LEU A 48 16.64 -5.88 0.51
N TYR A 49 15.54 -5.98 1.28
CA TYR A 49 14.19 -5.77 0.77
C TYR A 49 13.68 -4.33 0.91
N THR A 50 14.42 -3.43 1.56
CA THR A 50 14.06 -2.00 1.68
C THR A 50 13.65 -1.37 0.34
N PRO A 51 14.41 -1.54 -0.77
CA PRO A 51 14.00 -0.99 -2.07
C PRO A 51 12.63 -1.47 -2.53
N THR A 52 12.25 -2.71 -2.20
CA THR A 52 10.94 -3.28 -2.56
C THR A 52 9.81 -2.74 -1.68
N PHE A 53 10.10 -2.36 -0.43
CA PHE A 53 9.10 -1.77 0.46
C PHE A 53 8.69 -0.37 0.01
N PHE A 54 9.60 0.39 -0.59
CA PHE A 54 9.34 1.72 -1.14
C PHE A 54 8.84 1.72 -2.59
N LEU A 55 8.80 0.57 -3.26
CA LEU A 55 8.37 0.49 -4.66
C LEU A 55 6.94 1.05 -4.85
N PRO A 56 5.93 0.68 -4.04
CA PRO A 56 4.59 1.28 -4.15
C PRO A 56 4.58 2.79 -3.92
N ASP A 57 5.39 3.30 -2.98
CA ASP A 57 5.51 4.72 -2.69
C ASP A 57 6.10 5.51 -3.87
N VAL A 58 7.11 4.96 -4.57
CA VAL A 58 7.68 5.55 -5.79
C VAL A 58 6.64 5.59 -6.91
N LEU A 59 5.90 4.50 -7.11
CA LEU A 59 4.83 4.45 -8.11
C LEU A 59 3.73 5.46 -7.81
N LEU A 60 3.34 5.57 -6.54
CA LEU A 60 2.36 6.53 -6.05
C LEU A 60 2.85 7.98 -6.20
N LEU A 61 4.12 8.26 -5.93
CA LEU A 61 4.72 9.58 -6.13
C LEU A 61 4.71 9.99 -7.61
N VAL A 62 5.17 9.10 -8.49
CA VAL A 62 5.21 9.36 -9.93
C VAL A 62 3.79 9.48 -10.50
N GLY A 63 2.91 8.54 -10.14
CA GLY A 63 1.52 8.52 -10.59
C GLY A 63 0.74 9.76 -10.15
N SER A 64 0.85 10.15 -8.88
CA SER A 64 0.19 11.36 -8.36
C SER A 64 0.72 12.64 -9.02
N LYS A 65 2.04 12.76 -9.27
CA LYS A 65 2.63 13.90 -9.98
C LYS A 65 2.10 14.03 -11.40
N VAL A 66 1.98 12.91 -12.13
CA VAL A 66 1.57 12.89 -13.54
C VAL A 66 0.06 13.09 -13.70
N LEU A 67 -0.74 12.43 -12.86
CA LEU A 67 -2.21 12.40 -12.97
C LEU A 67 -2.90 13.56 -12.24
N VAL A 68 -2.47 13.86 -11.01
CA VAL A 68 -3.16 14.78 -10.11
C VAL A 68 -2.46 16.14 -10.06
N TYR A 69 -1.17 16.18 -9.75
CA TYR A 69 -0.44 17.42 -9.41
C TYR A 69 0.30 18.07 -10.60
N ARG A 70 -0.35 18.07 -11.77
CA ARG A 70 0.20 18.70 -12.98
C ARG A 70 0.03 20.21 -12.94
N HIS A 71 1.13 20.96 -13.08
CA HIS A 71 1.12 22.43 -13.01
C HIS A 71 0.32 23.08 -14.15
N ASN A 72 0.42 22.55 -15.39
CA ASN A 72 -0.16 23.16 -16.59
C ASN A 72 -1.28 22.30 -17.19
N GLY A 73 -2.51 22.53 -16.74
CA GLY A 73 -3.73 22.07 -17.40
C GLY A 73 -4.73 23.21 -17.46
N GLY A 74 -5.52 23.31 -18.54
CA GLY A 74 -6.59 24.30 -18.68
C GLY A 74 -7.73 24.10 -17.67
N GLN A 75 -9.00 24.20 -18.10
CA GLN A 75 -10.17 24.11 -17.20
C GLN A 75 -10.24 22.83 -16.33
N SER A 76 -9.67 21.71 -16.79
CA SER A 76 -9.49 20.46 -16.02
C SER A 76 -8.54 20.60 -14.79
N SER A 77 -7.91 21.76 -14.59
CA SER A 77 -7.01 22.04 -13.47
C SER A 77 -7.74 22.25 -12.14
N ALA A 78 -8.94 22.84 -12.14
CA ALA A 78 -9.68 23.09 -10.91
C ALA A 78 -10.10 21.78 -10.21
N PHE A 79 -10.66 20.83 -10.97
CA PHE A 79 -11.06 19.53 -10.44
C PHE A 79 -9.86 18.74 -9.89
N ARG A 80 -8.74 18.73 -10.62
CA ARG A 80 -7.51 18.07 -10.17
C ARG A 80 -6.91 18.71 -8.92
N LYS A 81 -6.94 20.04 -8.80
CA LYS A 81 -6.52 20.74 -7.59
C LYS A 81 -7.40 20.40 -6.40
N PHE A 82 -8.72 20.33 -6.61
CA PHE A 82 -9.66 19.95 -5.56
C PHE A 82 -9.42 18.50 -5.09
N PHE A 83 -9.36 17.55 -6.03
CA PHE A 83 -9.08 16.15 -5.71
C PHE A 83 -7.69 15.97 -5.06
N GLY A 84 -6.68 16.68 -5.58
CA GLY A 84 -5.33 16.68 -5.02
C GLY A 84 -5.26 17.30 -3.62
N ALA A 85 -6.07 18.31 -3.33
CA ALA A 85 -6.18 18.86 -1.99
C ALA A 85 -6.81 17.85 -1.02
N ILE A 86 -7.93 17.21 -1.42
CA ILE A 86 -8.57 16.16 -0.60
C ILE A 86 -7.58 15.03 -0.32
N LEU A 87 -6.92 14.51 -1.36
CA LEU A 87 -5.96 13.42 -1.24
C LEU A 87 -4.78 13.79 -0.32
N ALA A 88 -4.22 15.00 -0.44
CA ALA A 88 -3.14 15.47 0.41
C ALA A 88 -3.59 15.63 1.87
N LEU A 89 -4.76 16.23 2.08
CA LEU A 89 -5.31 16.46 3.42
C LEU A 89 -5.70 15.18 4.13
N SER A 90 -6.36 14.23 3.44
CA SER A 90 -6.72 12.94 4.02
C SER A 90 -5.48 12.13 4.38
N THR A 91 -4.49 12.09 3.49
CA THR A 91 -3.20 11.43 3.73
C THR A 91 -2.47 12.07 4.92
N ALA A 92 -2.45 13.41 5.01
CA ALA A 92 -1.85 14.13 6.12
C ALA A 92 -2.59 13.90 7.46
N ALA A 93 -3.92 13.87 7.46
CA ALA A 93 -4.72 13.58 8.65
C ALA A 93 -4.50 12.13 9.14
N CYS A 94 -4.45 11.16 8.22
CA CYS A 94 -4.15 9.77 8.54
C CYS A 94 -2.70 9.60 9.02
N SER A 95 -1.73 10.25 8.38
CA SER A 95 -0.34 10.24 8.86
C SER A 95 -0.22 10.87 10.26
N ALA A 96 -0.86 12.01 10.48
CA ALA A 96 -0.87 12.69 11.78
C ALA A 96 -1.52 11.84 12.90
N SER A 97 -2.63 11.15 12.60
CA SER A 97 -3.27 10.23 13.55
C SER A 97 -2.40 9.00 13.81
N GLN A 98 -1.73 8.45 12.80
CA GLN A 98 -0.77 7.35 12.99
C GLN A 98 0.40 7.76 13.88
N ILE A 99 1.00 8.94 13.65
CA ILE A 99 2.07 9.48 14.49
C ILE A 99 1.61 9.67 15.93
N SER A 100 0.43 10.26 16.11
CA SER A 100 -0.11 10.55 17.45
C SER A 100 -0.42 9.26 18.21
N PHE A 101 -1.06 8.29 17.55
CA PHE A 101 -1.36 6.99 18.14
C PHE A 101 -0.09 6.23 18.50
N PHE A 102 0.94 6.28 17.65
CA PHE A 102 2.23 5.66 17.93
C PHE A 102 2.94 6.28 19.14
N ILE A 103 2.89 7.61 19.27
CA ILE A 103 3.47 8.30 20.44
C ILE A 103 2.75 7.89 21.74
N GLU A 104 1.42 7.79 21.71
CA GLU A 104 0.61 7.51 22.91
C GLU A 104 0.63 6.02 23.30
N THR A 105 0.61 5.11 22.33
CA THR A 105 0.41 3.68 22.57
C THR A 105 1.65 2.82 22.30
N GLY A 106 2.63 3.35 21.55
CA GLY A 106 3.71 2.56 20.96
C GLY A 106 3.28 1.62 19.84
N GLY A 107 1.99 1.58 19.49
CA GLY A 107 1.41 0.71 18.48
C GLY A 107 1.18 1.39 17.14
N GLU A 108 0.90 0.58 16.12
CA GLU A 108 0.56 1.04 14.78
C GLU A 108 -0.94 0.95 14.51
N ILE A 109 -1.54 1.98 13.89
CA ILE A 109 -2.93 1.93 13.41
C ILE A 109 -3.03 0.97 12.21
N GLN A 110 -3.74 -0.14 12.39
CA GLN A 110 -4.12 -1.02 11.28
C GLN A 110 -5.30 -0.43 10.52
N TRP A 111 -5.03 0.42 9.52
CA TRP A 111 -6.04 1.15 8.74
C TRP A 111 -7.12 0.26 8.12
N MET A 112 -6.77 -0.97 7.75
CA MET A 112 -7.70 -1.95 7.19
C MET A 112 -8.74 -2.43 8.21
N ALA A 113 -8.40 -2.42 9.52
CA ALA A 113 -9.31 -2.75 10.61
C ALA A 113 -9.99 -1.51 11.22
N ALA A 114 -9.45 -0.31 10.97
CA ALA A 114 -9.91 0.94 11.58
C ALA A 114 -11.37 1.29 11.24
N SER A 115 -11.88 0.87 10.08
CA SER A 115 -13.26 1.13 9.65
C SER A 115 -14.31 0.54 10.61
N ARG A 116 -14.04 -0.61 11.23
CA ARG A 116 -14.93 -1.23 12.22
C ARG A 116 -14.88 -0.55 13.58
N VAL A 117 -13.70 -0.10 13.99
CA VAL A 117 -13.48 0.60 15.26
C VAL A 117 -14.16 1.97 15.26
N LEU A 118 -14.16 2.66 14.11
CA LEU A 118 -14.85 3.94 13.92
C LEU A 118 -16.38 3.84 14.03
N GLY A 119 -16.96 2.66 13.79
CA GLY A 119 -18.41 2.44 13.92
C GLY A 119 -18.90 2.29 15.36
N GLY A 120 -18.01 2.09 16.33
CA GLY A 120 -18.34 1.90 17.74
C GLY A 120 -18.30 3.22 18.53
N THR A 121 -19.25 3.42 19.44
CA THR A 121 -19.31 4.58 20.34
C THR A 121 -18.05 4.73 21.21
N GLY A 122 -17.44 3.61 21.62
CA GLY A 122 -16.18 3.59 22.37
C GLY A 122 -14.96 4.02 21.54
N GLY A 123 -14.91 3.67 20.26
CA GLY A 123 -13.80 4.04 19.37
C GLY A 123 -13.74 5.54 19.11
N MET A 124 -14.89 6.19 18.97
CA MET A 124 -14.98 7.64 18.76
C MET A 124 -14.39 8.43 19.94
N GLY A 125 -14.65 7.99 21.18
CA GLY A 125 -14.11 8.65 22.38
C GLY A 125 -12.59 8.61 22.43
N LEU A 126 -12.00 7.46 22.11
CA LEU A 126 -10.55 7.27 22.05
C LEU A 126 -9.89 8.14 20.97
N LEU A 127 -10.54 8.29 19.81
CA LEU A 127 -10.06 9.15 18.73
C LEU A 127 -10.14 10.64 19.10
N LEU A 128 -11.21 11.06 19.77
CA LEU A 128 -11.38 12.45 20.21
C LEU A 128 -10.36 12.84 21.29
N SER A 129 -9.96 11.92 22.18
CA SER A 129 -8.91 12.19 23.16
C SER A 129 -7.53 12.43 22.53
N GLY A 130 -7.23 11.79 21.39
CA GLY A 130 -5.96 11.96 20.66
C GLY A 130 -5.91 13.19 19.74
N LEU A 131 -7.00 13.95 19.64
CA LEU A 131 -7.15 15.05 18.69
C LEU A 131 -6.13 16.19 18.88
N PRO A 132 -5.77 16.63 20.11
CA PRO A 132 -4.74 17.66 20.28
C PRO A 132 -3.37 17.23 19.74
N ALA A 133 -2.93 16.00 20.03
CA ALA A 133 -1.67 15.45 19.51
C ALA A 133 -1.71 15.35 17.97
N MET A 134 -2.85 14.91 17.42
CA MET A 134 -3.06 14.83 15.97
C MET A 134 -2.97 16.20 15.29
N ILE A 135 -3.57 17.25 15.88
CA ILE A 135 -3.46 18.61 15.34
C ILE A 135 -1.99 19.06 15.32
N VAL A 136 -1.25 18.84 16.41
CA VAL A 136 0.18 19.21 16.48
C VAL A 136 0.98 18.47 15.41
N ALA A 137 0.81 17.15 15.28
CA ALA A 137 1.48 16.35 14.26
C ALA A 137 1.13 16.83 12.84
N PHE A 138 -0.14 17.13 12.56
CA PHE A 138 -0.57 17.67 11.28
C PHE A 138 0.08 19.01 10.97
N MET A 139 0.15 19.92 11.94
CA MET A 139 0.78 21.23 11.77
C MET A 139 2.29 21.11 11.49
N VAL A 140 2.97 20.15 12.13
CA VAL A 140 4.39 19.85 11.86
C VAL A 140 4.56 19.32 10.43
N LEU A 141 3.77 18.34 10.01
CA LEU A 141 3.81 17.81 8.64
C LEU A 141 3.56 18.92 7.60
N TYR A 142 2.57 19.78 7.88
CA TYR A 142 2.25 20.92 7.01
C TYR A 142 3.39 21.95 6.94
N ALA A 143 4.01 22.30 8.08
CA ALA A 143 5.15 23.21 8.10
C ALA A 143 6.35 22.64 7.31
N VAL A 144 6.67 21.36 7.50
CA VAL A 144 7.73 20.68 6.73
C VAL A 144 7.41 20.67 5.24
N ALA A 145 6.16 20.41 4.87
CA ALA A 145 5.70 20.44 3.49
C ALA A 145 5.88 21.83 2.85
N LEU A 146 5.57 22.92 3.57
CA LEU A 146 5.78 24.28 3.08
C LEU A 146 7.27 24.59 2.84
N LEU A 147 8.14 24.12 3.74
CA LEU A 147 9.59 24.33 3.62
C LEU A 147 10.19 23.57 2.43
N ILE A 148 9.76 22.32 2.19
CA ILE A 148 10.33 21.47 1.14
C ILE A 148 9.72 21.71 -0.25
N SER A 149 8.47 22.20 -0.31
CA SER A 149 7.70 22.41 -1.54
C SER A 149 8.45 23.09 -2.70
N PRO A 150 9.17 24.23 -2.51
CA PRO A 150 9.81 24.91 -3.64
C PRO A 150 10.86 24.05 -4.32
N ILE A 151 11.63 23.29 -3.54
CA ILE A 151 12.73 22.46 -4.05
C ILE A 151 12.18 21.12 -4.55
N PHE A 152 11.28 20.52 -3.78
CA PHE A 152 10.80 19.16 -4.04
C PHE A 152 10.07 19.03 -5.36
N TYR A 153 9.14 19.94 -5.66
CA TYR A 153 8.36 19.86 -6.90
C TYR A 153 9.27 19.93 -8.13
N ASP A 154 10.22 20.86 -8.10
CA ASP A 154 11.13 21.12 -9.23
C ASP A 154 12.18 20.01 -9.34
N ALA A 155 12.65 19.45 -8.23
CA ALA A 155 13.55 18.29 -8.21
C ALA A 155 12.89 17.05 -8.81
N VAL A 156 11.64 16.74 -8.43
CA VAL A 156 10.89 15.61 -9.00
C VAL A 156 10.67 15.83 -10.50
N ASP A 157 10.29 17.05 -10.91
CA ASP A 157 10.11 17.37 -12.33
C ASP A 157 11.41 17.23 -13.14
N HIS A 158 12.53 17.68 -12.56
CA HIS A 158 13.86 17.54 -13.16
C HIS A 158 14.26 16.07 -13.33
N VAL A 159 14.08 15.24 -12.29
CA VAL A 159 14.37 13.80 -12.34
C VAL A 159 13.51 13.13 -13.41
N LEU A 160 12.19 13.31 -13.39
CA LEU A 160 11.29 12.72 -14.41
C LEU A 160 11.64 13.22 -15.82
N GLY A 161 11.96 14.50 -15.97
CA GLY A 161 12.39 15.10 -17.22
C GLY A 161 13.69 14.50 -17.74
N HIS A 162 14.68 14.32 -16.85
CA HIS A 162 15.97 13.72 -17.15
C HIS A 162 15.82 12.25 -17.56
N LEU A 163 15.06 11.45 -16.80
CA LEU A 163 14.76 10.07 -17.18
C LEU A 163 14.09 10.02 -18.55
N ARG A 164 13.00 10.79 -18.76
CA ARG A 164 12.29 10.82 -20.03
C ARG A 164 13.19 11.19 -21.21
N TRP A 165 14.07 12.17 -21.02
CA TRP A 165 15.03 12.58 -22.03
C TRP A 165 16.04 11.47 -22.32
N SER A 166 16.62 10.85 -21.30
CA SER A 166 17.58 9.74 -21.45
C SER A 166 16.98 8.53 -22.16
N PHE A 167 15.74 8.15 -21.82
CA PHE A 167 15.03 7.07 -22.52
C PHE A 167 14.72 7.44 -23.98
N LYS A 168 14.24 8.67 -24.24
CA LYS A 168 13.96 9.12 -25.61
C LYS A 168 15.23 9.12 -26.46
N GLN A 169 16.35 9.62 -25.93
CA GLN A 169 17.63 9.61 -26.64
C GLN A 169 18.12 8.18 -26.87
N SER A 170 18.09 7.32 -25.86
CA SER A 170 18.50 5.92 -25.99
C SER A 170 17.66 5.18 -27.04
N PHE A 171 16.34 5.39 -27.05
CA PHE A 171 15.44 4.80 -28.04
C PHE A 171 15.73 5.30 -29.46
N LEU A 172 15.99 6.60 -29.64
CA LEU A 172 16.37 7.17 -30.94
C LEU A 172 17.70 6.61 -31.47
N VAL A 173 18.65 6.32 -30.57
CA VAL A 173 19.93 5.72 -30.94
C VAL A 173 19.76 4.26 -31.33
N LEU A 174 18.98 3.50 -30.56
CA LEU A 174 18.72 2.09 -30.83
C LEU A 174 17.99 1.91 -32.16
N THR A 175 16.96 2.73 -32.41
CA THR A 175 16.19 2.71 -33.67
C THR A 175 17.00 3.18 -34.88
N ARG A 176 17.91 4.16 -34.72
CA ARG A 176 18.84 4.55 -35.80
C ARG A 176 19.85 3.45 -36.11
N ARG A 177 20.46 2.85 -35.09
CA ARG A 177 21.44 1.77 -35.25
C ARG A 177 20.82 0.55 -35.95
N GLN A 178 19.56 0.24 -35.64
CA GLN A 178 18.85 -0.85 -36.32
C GLN A 178 18.71 -0.58 -37.82
N ARG A 179 18.33 0.63 -38.23
CA ARG A 179 18.23 1.01 -39.66
C ARG A 179 19.58 0.98 -40.38
N ASP A 180 20.65 1.44 -39.73
CA ASP A 180 21.98 1.42 -40.34
C ASP A 180 22.49 -0.02 -40.52
N THR A 181 22.14 -0.93 -39.60
CA THR A 181 22.48 -2.36 -39.71
C THR A 181 21.72 -3.02 -40.87
N GLU A 182 20.41 -2.76 -40.98
CA GLU A 182 19.59 -3.25 -42.11
C GLU A 182 20.08 -2.70 -43.46
N ASN A 183 20.48 -1.42 -43.52
CA ASN A 183 21.06 -0.83 -44.73
C ASN A 183 22.42 -1.44 -45.10
N TYR A 184 23.29 -1.69 -44.12
CA TYR A 184 24.60 -2.32 -44.37
C TYR A 184 24.45 -3.78 -44.82
N GLU A 185 23.54 -4.54 -44.22
CA GLU A 185 23.27 -5.92 -44.61
C GLU A 185 22.72 -5.99 -46.04
N LEU A 186 21.87 -5.03 -46.43
CA LEU A 186 21.38 -4.89 -47.80
C LEU A 186 22.49 -4.50 -48.80
N LEU A 187 23.39 -3.58 -48.44
CA LEU A 187 24.54 -3.22 -49.30
C LEU A 187 25.53 -4.38 -49.48
N ILE A 188 25.77 -5.20 -48.45
CA ILE A 188 26.62 -6.39 -48.56
C ILE A 188 25.99 -7.42 -49.52
N SER A 189 24.66 -7.57 -49.52
CA SER A 189 23.97 -8.47 -50.47
C SER A 189 24.03 -8.01 -51.94
N ILE A 190 24.23 -6.71 -52.21
CA ILE A 190 24.33 -6.17 -53.58
C ILE A 190 25.77 -6.28 -54.12
N GLN A 191 26.76 -6.09 -53.24
CA GLN A 191 28.19 -6.10 -53.62
C GLN A 191 28.68 -7.51 -54.03
N ASP A 192 28.16 -8.58 -53.43
CA ASP A 192 28.54 -9.96 -53.77
C ASP A 192 28.11 -10.40 -55.20
N ASN A 193 27.29 -9.60 -55.89
CA ASN A 193 26.90 -9.84 -57.29
C ASN A 193 27.68 -9.00 -58.31
N GLN A 194 28.60 -8.13 -57.87
CA GLN A 194 29.42 -7.28 -58.75
C GLN A 194 30.90 -7.34 -58.35
N SER A 195 31.51 -8.51 -58.53
CA SER A 195 32.96 -8.68 -58.49
C SER A 195 33.56 -8.52 -59.89
N GLN A 196 33.86 -7.27 -60.27
CA GLN A 196 35.01 -6.94 -61.12
C GLN A 196 35.32 -5.44 -60.98
N SER A 197 36.32 -5.14 -60.16
CA SER A 197 36.82 -3.80 -59.86
C SER A 197 37.91 -3.37 -60.84
N SER A 198 37.81 -2.14 -61.32
CA SER A 198 38.93 -1.34 -61.80
C SER A 198 39.38 -0.41 -60.68
N GLU A 199 40.69 -0.31 -60.51
CA GLU A 199 41.43 0.57 -59.62
C GLU A 199 41.21 2.04 -60.01
N ASP A 200 41.24 2.95 -59.04
CA ASP A 200 42.05 4.18 -59.10
C ASP A 200 41.92 5.01 -57.80
N ASP A 201 43.06 5.60 -57.46
CA ASP A 201 43.38 6.46 -56.33
C ASP A 201 42.47 7.69 -56.19
N GLU A 202 42.26 8.17 -54.95
CA GLU A 202 42.72 9.54 -54.62
C GLU A 202 42.71 9.87 -53.13
N GLN A 203 43.74 10.65 -52.82
CA GLN A 203 44.24 11.13 -51.55
C GLN A 203 43.36 12.29 -51.02
N SER A 204 43.03 12.30 -49.73
CA SER A 204 42.58 13.53 -49.05
C SER A 204 42.99 13.52 -47.57
N GLU A 205 43.98 14.36 -47.27
CA GLU A 205 44.36 14.75 -45.92
C GLU A 205 43.27 15.63 -45.29
N GLU A 206 42.61 15.14 -44.24
CA GLU A 206 41.75 15.95 -43.38
C GLU A 206 42.31 16.09 -41.97
N LYS A 207 42.48 17.34 -41.58
CA LYS A 207 43.13 17.88 -40.37
C LYS A 207 42.33 17.57 -39.10
N PRO A 208 42.90 16.97 -38.04
CA PRO A 208 42.13 16.55 -36.87
C PRO A 208 42.22 17.55 -35.71
N THR A 209 41.35 18.56 -35.61
CA THR A 209 41.25 19.34 -34.36
C THR A 209 39.90 20.03 -34.16
N SER A 210 38.97 19.37 -33.44
CA SER A 210 38.34 19.88 -32.20
C SER A 210 37.16 18.98 -31.79
N SER A 211 37.47 17.78 -31.28
CA SER A 211 36.47 16.87 -30.70
C SER A 211 36.02 17.36 -29.32
N LYS A 212 35.12 18.34 -29.25
CA LYS A 212 34.46 18.75 -28.00
C LYS A 212 32.94 18.87 -28.20
N ARG A 213 32.22 17.74 -28.16
CA ARG A 213 30.83 17.58 -27.64
C ARG A 213 30.15 16.24 -28.01
N ARG A 214 30.80 15.09 -27.79
CA ARG A 214 30.10 13.78 -27.73
C ARG A 214 29.73 13.23 -26.32
N PRO A 215 29.97 13.89 -25.16
CA PRO A 215 29.71 13.26 -23.86
C PRO A 215 28.22 13.15 -23.48
N SER A 216 27.31 13.85 -24.17
CA SER A 216 25.89 13.88 -23.81
C SER A 216 25.16 12.55 -24.08
N MET A 217 25.51 11.85 -25.16
CA MET A 217 24.82 10.64 -25.61
C MET A 217 25.21 9.39 -24.79
N LEU A 218 26.49 9.26 -24.45
CA LEU A 218 26.96 8.18 -23.59
C LEU A 218 26.37 8.29 -22.17
N ASN A 219 26.29 9.51 -21.64
CA ASN A 219 25.69 9.75 -20.31
C ASN A 219 24.18 9.43 -20.30
N ALA A 220 23.46 9.78 -21.37
CA ALA A 220 22.05 9.45 -21.53
C ALA A 220 21.82 7.93 -21.59
N LEU A 221 22.64 7.22 -22.36
CA LEU A 221 22.59 5.76 -22.46
C LEU A 221 22.96 5.09 -21.13
N ALA A 222 24.03 5.54 -20.47
CA ALA A 222 24.44 5.03 -19.16
C ALA A 222 23.35 5.26 -18.10
N THR A 223 22.70 6.43 -18.11
CA THR A 223 21.54 6.70 -17.25
C THR A 223 20.40 5.72 -17.55
N ALA A 224 20.04 5.54 -18.83
CA ALA A 224 18.95 4.63 -19.19
C ALA A 224 19.28 3.18 -18.76
N ILE A 225 20.47 2.66 -19.07
CA ILE A 225 20.91 1.31 -18.69
C ILE A 225 20.92 1.15 -17.17
N THR A 226 21.47 2.10 -16.42
CA THR A 226 21.50 2.03 -14.95
C THR A 226 20.09 2.08 -14.36
N THR A 227 19.20 2.93 -14.86
CA THR A 227 17.80 2.96 -14.41
C THR A 227 17.04 1.67 -14.73
N ILE A 228 17.25 1.09 -15.91
CA ILE A 228 16.66 -0.20 -16.29
C ILE A 228 17.21 -1.31 -15.40
N GLY A 229 18.54 -1.38 -15.21
CA GLY A 229 19.19 -2.37 -14.36
C GLY A 229 18.69 -2.31 -12.91
N LEU A 230 18.58 -1.10 -12.34
CA LEU A 230 18.03 -0.92 -10.99
C LEU A 230 16.55 -1.31 -10.92
N SER A 231 15.75 -0.95 -11.93
CA SER A 231 14.35 -1.36 -12.01
C SER A 231 14.20 -2.88 -12.07
N ILE A 232 14.98 -3.55 -12.93
CA ILE A 232 15.01 -5.02 -13.04
C ILE A 232 15.42 -5.64 -11.70
N LEU A 233 16.46 -5.11 -11.05
CA LEU A 233 16.89 -5.59 -9.74
C LEU A 233 15.75 -5.50 -8.71
N VAL A 234 15.07 -4.36 -8.61
CA VAL A 234 13.94 -4.19 -7.69
C VAL A 234 12.79 -5.13 -8.04
N MET A 235 12.51 -5.37 -9.33
CA MET A 235 11.49 -6.33 -9.76
C MET A 235 11.87 -7.76 -9.37
N VAL A 236 13.12 -8.17 -9.58
CA VAL A 236 13.62 -9.50 -9.15
C VAL A 236 13.48 -9.64 -7.64
N LEU A 237 13.93 -8.64 -6.87
CA LEU A 237 13.77 -8.64 -5.41
C LEU A 237 12.30 -8.71 -5.00
N GLN A 238 11.40 -8.00 -5.69
CA GLN A 238 9.96 -8.04 -5.44
C GLN A 238 9.37 -9.44 -5.71
N THR A 239 9.86 -10.16 -6.72
CA THR A 239 9.41 -11.53 -7.03
C THR A 239 9.96 -12.58 -6.06
N VAL A 240 11.19 -12.40 -5.57
CA VAL A 240 11.84 -13.33 -4.63
C VAL A 240 11.42 -13.04 -3.19
N ARG A 241 10.93 -11.84 -2.89
CA ARG A 241 10.46 -11.45 -1.57
C ARG A 241 9.31 -12.36 -1.12
N PRO A 242 9.38 -12.95 0.08
CA PRO A 242 8.27 -13.71 0.64
C PRO A 242 6.99 -12.86 0.67
N THR A 243 5.86 -13.47 0.30
CA THR A 243 4.53 -12.82 0.36
C THR A 243 3.88 -12.97 1.74
N SER A 244 4.44 -13.81 2.62
CA SER A 244 3.96 -13.97 3.98
C SER A 244 4.23 -12.71 4.82
N PRO A 245 3.42 -12.46 5.87
CA PRO A 245 3.76 -11.48 6.89
C PRO A 245 5.18 -11.74 7.45
N PRO A 246 5.95 -10.69 7.77
CA PRO A 246 5.59 -9.27 7.77
C PRO A 246 5.86 -8.53 6.44
N TYR A 247 6.47 -9.17 5.43
CA TYR A 247 7.00 -8.48 4.24
C TYR A 247 5.93 -7.80 3.37
N ALA A 248 4.78 -8.46 3.19
CA ALA A 248 3.67 -7.88 2.43
C ALA A 248 3.11 -6.63 3.14
N HIS A 249 2.91 -6.74 4.45
CA HIS A 249 2.44 -5.64 5.31
C HIS A 249 3.40 -4.45 5.26
N MET A 250 4.71 -4.70 5.37
CA MET A 250 5.76 -3.67 5.30
C MET A 250 5.82 -2.89 3.98
N SER A 251 5.26 -3.44 2.89
CA SER A 251 5.19 -2.77 1.59
C SER A 251 3.97 -1.87 1.42
N GLY A 252 3.02 -1.88 2.35
CA GLY A 252 1.83 -1.03 2.31
C GLY A 252 2.18 0.46 2.24
N SER A 253 1.41 1.22 1.45
CA SER A 253 1.46 2.68 1.42
C SER A 253 0.16 3.24 1.96
N LEU A 254 0.25 4.19 2.89
CA LEU A 254 -0.90 4.73 3.61
C LEU A 254 -2.07 5.21 2.71
N PRO A 255 -1.85 5.95 1.61
CA PRO A 255 -2.98 6.36 0.76
C PRO A 255 -3.67 5.18 0.07
N VAL A 256 -2.91 4.15 -0.30
CA VAL A 256 -3.45 2.95 -0.93
C VAL A 256 -4.29 2.18 0.08
N THR A 257 -3.78 1.96 1.28
CA THR A 257 -4.50 1.23 2.34
C THR A 257 -5.77 1.96 2.77
N ILE A 258 -5.78 3.30 2.79
CA ILE A 258 -7.00 4.08 3.09
C ILE A 258 -8.04 3.94 1.99
N ILE A 259 -7.62 4.09 0.72
CA ILE A 259 -8.53 3.94 -0.43
C ILE A 259 -9.09 2.52 -0.44
N GLU A 260 -8.26 1.52 -0.17
CA GLU A 260 -8.66 0.13 -0.13
C GLU A 260 -9.65 -0.14 1.02
N ALA A 261 -9.35 0.35 2.22
CA ALA A 261 -10.24 0.25 3.37
C ALA A 261 -11.60 0.94 3.13
N ALA A 262 -11.59 2.10 2.47
CA ALA A 262 -12.80 2.87 2.17
C ALA A 262 -13.66 2.23 1.08
N LEU A 263 -13.05 1.69 0.03
CA LEU A 263 -13.77 1.18 -1.14
C LEU A 263 -14.16 -0.28 -1.03
N PHE A 264 -13.31 -1.13 -0.45
CA PHE A 264 -13.52 -2.58 -0.50
C PHE A 264 -14.00 -3.16 0.83
N GLN A 265 -13.95 -2.38 1.92
CA GLN A 265 -14.21 -2.87 3.29
C GLN A 265 -13.70 -4.31 3.49
N PRO A 266 -12.43 -4.59 3.15
CA PRO A 266 -11.98 -5.97 3.11
C PRO A 266 -12.16 -6.57 4.50
N ILE A 267 -12.92 -7.65 4.54
CA ILE A 267 -12.99 -8.49 5.72
C ILE A 267 -11.62 -9.14 5.80
N ASN A 268 -10.69 -8.51 6.51
CA ASN A 268 -9.40 -9.11 6.78
C ASN A 268 -9.67 -10.44 7.48
N SER A 269 -9.45 -11.54 6.76
CA SER A 269 -9.60 -12.90 7.28
C SER A 269 -8.74 -13.07 8.54
N GLU A 270 -7.59 -12.40 8.63
CA GLU A 270 -6.71 -12.42 9.82
C GLU A 270 -7.36 -11.85 11.09
N PHE A 271 -8.34 -10.95 10.99
CA PHE A 271 -9.13 -10.47 12.14
C PHE A 271 -10.46 -11.21 12.30
N CYS A 272 -10.78 -12.13 11.39
CA CYS A 272 -11.93 -13.02 11.45
C CYS A 272 -11.51 -14.46 11.79
N LEU A 273 -10.23 -14.74 12.01
CA LEU A 273 -9.80 -15.99 12.58
C LEU A 273 -10.28 -16.03 14.04
N PRO A 274 -11.03 -17.07 14.45
CA PRO A 274 -11.47 -17.23 15.84
C PRO A 274 -10.30 -17.46 16.81
N HIS A 275 -9.06 -17.56 16.30
CA HIS A 275 -7.85 -17.83 17.06
C HIS A 275 -6.77 -16.82 16.62
N PRO A 276 -5.98 -16.25 17.55
CA PRO A 276 -4.81 -15.48 17.18
C PRO A 276 -3.86 -16.35 16.33
N VAL A 277 -3.22 -15.74 15.32
CA VAL A 277 -2.32 -16.43 14.36
C VAL A 277 -1.09 -17.02 15.04
N GLU A 278 -0.76 -16.49 16.21
CA GLU A 278 0.12 -17.13 17.18
C GLU A 278 -0.77 -17.77 18.24
N ASP A 279 -0.54 -19.05 18.57
CA ASP A 279 -1.04 -19.63 19.81
C ASP A 279 -0.46 -18.79 20.96
N VAL A 280 -1.16 -17.72 21.31
CA VAL A 280 -0.92 -17.04 22.56
C VAL A 280 -1.33 -18.08 23.58
N LEU A 281 -0.35 -18.80 24.09
CA LEU A 281 -0.43 -19.62 25.30
C LEU A 281 -0.69 -18.69 26.50
N PHE A 282 -1.65 -17.79 26.38
CA PHE A 282 -2.32 -17.23 27.52
C PHE A 282 -2.98 -18.43 28.17
N PRO A 283 -2.61 -18.79 29.41
CA PRO A 283 -3.16 -19.96 30.07
C PRO A 283 -4.58 -19.60 30.53
N PHE A 284 -5.46 -19.34 29.56
CA PHE A 284 -6.84 -18.92 29.77
C PHE A 284 -7.54 -19.92 30.67
N GLU A 285 -7.27 -21.21 30.47
CA GLU A 285 -7.75 -22.29 31.35
C GLU A 285 -7.26 -22.16 32.80
N ARG A 286 -6.01 -21.71 33.05
CA ARG A 286 -5.55 -21.44 34.42
C ARG A 286 -6.21 -20.20 35.01
N PHE A 287 -6.45 -19.19 34.18
CA PHE A 287 -7.11 -17.95 34.59
C PHE A 287 -8.58 -18.19 34.93
N THR A 288 -9.34 -18.86 34.08
CA THR A 288 -10.75 -19.22 34.32
C THR A 288 -10.89 -20.12 35.55
N LYS A 289 -9.98 -21.08 35.73
CA LYS A 289 -9.93 -21.93 36.94
C LYS A 289 -9.61 -21.14 38.20
N PHE A 290 -8.74 -20.12 38.13
CA PHE A 290 -8.41 -19.27 39.28
C PHE A 290 -9.59 -18.39 39.71
N PHE A 291 -10.41 -17.94 38.75
CA PHE A 291 -11.55 -17.06 38.99
C PHE A 291 -12.91 -17.79 39.06
N GLU A 292 -12.92 -19.13 39.05
CA GLU A 292 -14.14 -19.95 39.02
C GLU A 292 -15.13 -19.54 37.93
N ILE A 293 -14.63 -19.05 36.79
CA ILE A 293 -15.46 -18.62 35.67
C ILE A 293 -16.02 -19.88 35.01
N PRO A 294 -17.35 -20.00 34.80
CA PRO A 294 -17.93 -21.17 34.15
C PRO A 294 -17.34 -21.37 32.75
N GLU A 295 -17.03 -22.63 32.41
CA GLU A 295 -16.45 -23.02 31.12
C GLU A 295 -17.36 -22.71 29.92
N SER A 296 -18.61 -22.32 30.13
CA SER A 296 -19.49 -21.97 29.02
C SER A 296 -19.03 -20.65 28.39
N LEU A 297 -18.53 -20.73 27.16
CA LEU A 297 -18.23 -19.58 26.31
C LEU A 297 -19.50 -18.85 25.82
N ASP A 298 -20.60 -18.90 26.59
CA ASP A 298 -21.87 -18.25 26.24
C ASP A 298 -21.74 -16.71 26.16
N TRP A 299 -20.69 -16.17 26.79
CA TRP A 299 -20.31 -14.76 26.73
C TRP A 299 -19.52 -14.41 25.46
N MET A 300 -19.02 -15.39 24.70
CA MET A 300 -18.29 -15.15 23.47
C MET A 300 -19.28 -14.67 22.40
N PRO A 301 -19.15 -13.43 21.90
CA PRO A 301 -20.10 -12.89 20.95
C PRO A 301 -20.05 -13.71 19.66
N ASN A 302 -21.12 -14.44 19.37
CA ASN A 302 -21.35 -15.08 18.09
C ASN A 302 -21.51 -13.97 17.03
N GLY A 303 -20.40 -13.58 16.39
CA GLY A 303 -20.40 -12.55 15.37
C GLY A 303 -21.31 -12.95 14.20
N PRO A 304 -22.47 -12.28 13.96
CA PRO A 304 -23.42 -12.69 12.93
C PRO A 304 -22.84 -12.61 11.51
N ASN A 305 -21.76 -11.83 11.33
CA ASN A 305 -21.11 -11.61 10.04
C ASN A 305 -19.94 -12.57 9.76
N CYS A 306 -19.51 -13.39 10.73
CA CYS A 306 -18.50 -14.44 10.51
C CYS A 306 -19.12 -15.77 10.07
N LEU A 307 -20.45 -15.85 10.01
CA LEU A 307 -21.22 -17.00 9.56
C LEU A 307 -21.36 -17.11 8.03
N ARG A 308 -20.68 -16.25 7.26
CA ARG A 308 -20.65 -16.36 5.80
C ARG A 308 -19.67 -17.46 5.39
N ASP A 309 -20.14 -18.68 5.61
CA ASP A 309 -19.92 -19.90 4.82
C ASP A 309 -18.52 -20.10 4.22
N ASN A 310 -17.51 -20.12 5.10
CA ASN A 310 -16.31 -20.92 4.88
C ASN A 310 -16.37 -22.12 5.84
N ARG A 311 -17.46 -22.90 5.82
CA ARG A 311 -17.38 -24.26 6.35
C ARG A 311 -16.68 -25.09 5.28
N PRO A 312 -15.38 -25.46 5.40
CA PRO A 312 -15.01 -26.77 4.88
C PRO A 312 -15.93 -27.74 5.62
N GLU A 313 -16.64 -28.60 4.88
CA GLU A 313 -17.28 -29.76 5.47
C GLU A 313 -16.30 -30.37 6.46
N SER A 314 -16.66 -30.39 7.74
CA SER A 314 -15.86 -31.12 8.72
C SER A 314 -15.79 -32.55 8.21
N PRO A 315 -14.59 -33.10 7.97
CA PRO A 315 -14.50 -34.43 7.42
C PRO A 315 -15.15 -35.39 8.42
N VAL A 316 -16.01 -36.27 7.88
CA VAL A 316 -16.96 -37.16 8.58
C VAL A 316 -16.33 -37.94 9.76
N TRP A 317 -15.01 -38.08 9.80
CA TRP A 317 -14.29 -38.75 10.88
C TRP A 317 -14.23 -37.97 12.22
N MET A 318 -14.61 -36.69 12.25
CA MET A 318 -14.67 -35.90 13.49
C MET A 318 -16.01 -36.02 14.23
N GLU A 319 -16.97 -36.79 13.70
CA GLU A 319 -18.15 -37.22 14.47
C GLU A 319 -17.72 -38.26 15.51
N HIS A 320 -17.62 -37.83 16.78
CA HIS A 320 -17.45 -38.76 17.89
C HIS A 320 -18.71 -39.63 18.04
N PRO A 321 -18.61 -40.96 17.90
CA PRO A 321 -19.75 -41.85 18.11
C PRO A 321 -19.94 -42.02 19.61
N GLY A 322 -20.88 -41.29 20.22
CA GLY A 322 -21.15 -41.53 21.63
C GLY A 322 -22.05 -40.55 22.36
N GLN A 323 -23.09 -39.98 21.74
CA GLN A 323 -24.06 -39.23 22.54
C GLN A 323 -25.45 -39.04 21.91
N ASN A 324 -26.02 -40.09 21.33
CA ASN A 324 -27.46 -40.11 21.03
C ASN A 324 -28.01 -41.53 21.18
N ASP A 325 -28.30 -41.92 22.41
CA ASP A 325 -29.23 -43.02 22.71
C ASP A 325 -29.76 -42.82 24.13
N ARG A 326 -30.91 -42.12 24.24
CA ARG A 326 -31.95 -42.31 25.27
C ARG A 326 -32.96 -41.18 25.20
N ASN A 327 -34.05 -41.41 24.48
CA ASN A 327 -35.40 -41.42 25.05
C ASN A 327 -36.44 -41.41 23.93
N ASP A 328 -36.79 -42.60 23.44
CA ASP A 328 -38.07 -42.82 22.77
C ASP A 328 -38.58 -44.23 23.12
N HIS A 329 -39.39 -44.30 24.17
CA HIS A 329 -40.27 -45.45 24.39
C HIS A 329 -41.70 -44.99 24.62
N HIS A 330 -42.46 -45.11 23.53
CA HIS A 330 -43.87 -45.37 23.44
C HIS A 330 -44.54 -45.92 24.70
N ARG A 331 -45.65 -45.28 25.11
CA ARG A 331 -46.75 -45.98 25.76
C ARG A 331 -48.05 -45.83 24.94
N PRO A 332 -48.82 -46.92 24.73
CA PRO A 332 -50.10 -46.87 24.03
C PRO A 332 -51.23 -46.35 24.92
N ARG A 333 -52.20 -45.70 24.26
CA ARG A 333 -53.51 -45.28 24.81
C ARG A 333 -54.39 -46.48 25.11
N VAL A 334 -55.12 -46.43 26.23
CA VAL A 334 -56.27 -47.30 26.56
C VAL A 334 -57.53 -46.41 26.72
N PRO A 335 -58.73 -46.85 26.31
CA PRO A 335 -59.94 -46.03 26.19
C PRO A 335 -60.88 -46.11 27.43
N PRO A 336 -62.04 -45.40 27.46
CA PRO A 336 -62.65 -44.84 28.67
C PRO A 336 -63.72 -45.73 29.31
N HIS A 337 -63.94 -45.56 30.62
CA HIS A 337 -65.13 -46.08 31.31
C HIS A 337 -65.66 -45.10 32.38
N GLY A 338 -66.93 -44.70 32.17
CA GLY A 338 -68.05 -44.55 33.12
C GLY A 338 -67.87 -43.96 34.54
N GLY A 339 -68.74 -43.00 34.89
CA GLY A 339 -68.98 -42.46 36.26
C GLY A 339 -69.60 -43.48 37.24
N PRO A 340 -70.18 -43.08 38.41
CA PRO A 340 -70.97 -41.86 38.70
C PRO A 340 -70.59 -41.08 39.99
N GLY A 341 -71.30 -39.97 40.27
CA GLY A 341 -71.16 -39.10 41.47
C GLY A 341 -71.55 -39.75 42.82
N PRO A 342 -71.63 -39.00 43.96
CA PRO A 342 -72.51 -37.83 44.09
C PRO A 342 -71.95 -36.62 44.90
N ARG A 343 -72.72 -35.52 44.82
CA ARG A 343 -72.82 -34.39 45.77
C ARG A 343 -72.74 -34.84 47.23
N ILE A 344 -72.11 -34.05 48.11
CA ILE A 344 -72.72 -33.52 49.36
C ILE A 344 -72.13 -32.13 49.66
N VAL A 345 -73.04 -31.24 50.04
CA VAL A 345 -72.88 -29.87 50.53
C VAL A 345 -72.51 -29.89 52.02
N ARG A 346 -71.57 -29.05 52.44
CA ARG A 346 -71.72 -28.22 53.66
C ARG A 346 -70.76 -27.06 53.64
#